data_AF-A0A355UEV9-F1
#
_entry.id   AF-A0A355UEV9-F1
#
_cell.length_a   1.000
_cell.length_b   1.000
_cell.length_c   1.000
_cell.angle_alpha   90.00
_cell.angle_beta   90.00
_cell.angle_gamma   90.00
#
_symmetry.space_group_name_H-M   'P 1'
#
loop_
_entity.id
_entity.type
_entity.pdbx_description
1 polymer ?
#
loop_
_entity_poly.entity_id
_entity_poly.type
_entity_poly.pdbx_seq_one_letter_code
_entity_poly.pdbx_strand_id
1 'polypeptide(L)'
;MMAMKKFSNSESGFVNIGDTFMNKLLYFPYISIPKSKWLVQTLLYWDEVASIVPFEFTSRPDRLDKHMQILINEQLVTQIFPEDYVSELPDFTENFLRYVDSDPIIKNRSSLVKNNGIIT
;
A
#
# COMPACT_ATOMS: atom_id res chain seq x y z
N MET A 1 7.43 -23.57 13.86
CA MET A 1 6.46 -23.06 14.86
C MET A 1 6.38 -21.56 14.65
N MET A 2 5.29 -21.07 14.05
CA MET A 2 5.13 -19.69 13.59
C MET A 2 3.81 -19.20 14.19
N ALA A 3 3.88 -18.25 15.11
CA ALA A 3 2.72 -17.65 15.74
C ALA A 3 2.60 -16.21 15.22
N MET A 4 1.75 -16.01 14.22
CA MET A 4 1.36 -14.68 13.78
C MET A 4 0.15 -14.27 14.63
N LYS A 5 0.38 -13.30 15.51
CA LYS A 5 -0.61 -12.83 16.48
C LYS A 5 -1.70 -12.04 15.74
N LYS A 6 -2.94 -12.51 15.85
CA LYS A 6 -4.14 -11.81 15.39
C LYS A 6 -4.24 -10.45 16.10
N PHE A 7 -4.38 -9.37 15.35
CA PHE A 7 -4.94 -8.14 15.87
C PHE A 7 -6.46 -8.19 15.72
N SER A 8 -7.09 -8.87 16.69
CA SER A 8 -8.50 -8.67 17.03
C SER A 8 -8.51 -7.76 18.25
N ASN A 9 -9.36 -6.73 18.25
CA ASN A 9 -9.99 -6.24 19.47
C ASN A 9 -11.22 -5.41 19.12
N SER A 10 -12.39 -6.00 19.36
CA SER A 10 -13.59 -5.29 19.79
C SER A 10 -13.87 -5.71 21.23
N GLU A 11 -13.72 -4.79 22.19
CA GLU A 11 -14.72 -4.45 23.22
C GLU A 11 -14.13 -3.64 24.38
N SER A 12 -14.84 -2.55 24.69
CA SER A 12 -14.92 -1.82 25.96
C SER A 12 -13.65 -1.22 26.59
N GLY A 13 -13.45 0.07 26.30
CA GLY A 13 -13.64 1.07 27.35
C GLY A 13 -12.49 1.32 28.33
N PHE A 14 -11.28 1.59 27.85
CA PHE A 14 -10.37 2.65 28.31
C PHE A 14 -9.36 2.85 27.19
N VAL A 15 -9.38 4.01 26.51
CA VAL A 15 -8.36 4.31 25.50
C VAL A 15 -7.05 4.52 26.25
N ASN A 16 -6.14 3.55 26.14
CA ASN A 16 -4.78 3.70 26.63
C ASN A 16 -4.14 4.82 25.80
N ILE A 17 -3.78 5.94 26.43
CA ILE A 17 -3.25 7.13 25.74
C ILE A 17 -1.94 6.79 24.99
N GLY A 18 -1.30 5.67 25.32
CA GLY A 18 -0.15 5.11 24.60
C GLY A 18 -0.47 4.40 23.27
N ASP A 19 -1.73 4.05 22.99
CA ASP A 19 -2.12 3.30 21.78
C ASP A 19 -2.61 4.21 20.63
N THR A 20 -2.78 5.53 20.86
CA THR A 20 -3.69 6.34 20.03
C THR A 20 -3.04 7.22 18.95
N PHE A 21 -1.72 7.27 18.80
CA PHE A 21 -1.12 8.04 17.71
C PHE A 21 0.11 7.34 17.13
N MET A 22 -0.08 6.13 16.59
CA MET A 22 0.90 5.58 15.64
C MET A 22 0.71 6.31 14.32
N ASN A 23 1.39 7.44 14.17
CA ASN A 23 1.32 8.23 12.95
C ASN A 23 2.17 7.55 11.89
N LYS A 24 1.51 7.05 10.84
CA LYS A 24 2.17 6.38 9.71
C LYS A 24 2.19 7.27 8.48
N LEU A 25 3.35 7.44 7.88
CA LEU A 25 3.49 8.13 6.59
C LEU A 25 3.54 7.11 5.47
N LEU A 26 2.75 7.33 4.41
CA LEU A 26 2.86 6.56 3.17
C LEU A 26 3.66 7.34 2.12
N TYR A 27 4.79 6.77 1.68
CA TYR A 27 5.60 7.27 0.59
C TYR A 27 5.03 6.78 -0.75
N PHE A 28 4.59 7.72 -1.59
CA PHE A 28 3.95 7.49 -2.88
C PHE A 28 4.19 8.72 -3.79
N PRO A 29 4.31 8.61 -5.13
CA PRO A 29 4.04 7.46 -6.01
C PRO A 29 5.21 6.53 -6.30
N TYR A 30 6.42 6.85 -5.84
CA TYR A 30 7.60 6.04 -6.13
C TYR A 30 7.77 4.91 -5.13
N ILE A 31 8.27 3.77 -5.61
CA ILE A 31 8.51 2.57 -4.79
C ILE A 31 9.71 2.82 -3.86
N SER A 32 10.83 3.27 -4.43
CA SER A 32 12.10 3.41 -3.72
C SER A 32 12.25 4.79 -3.10
N ILE A 33 12.43 4.81 -1.77
CA ILE A 33 12.79 6.04 -1.06
C ILE A 33 14.23 6.42 -1.43
N PRO A 34 14.50 7.66 -1.89
CA PRO A 34 15.83 8.08 -2.30
C PRO A 34 16.76 8.21 -1.09
N LYS A 35 18.04 7.88 -1.30
CA LYS A 35 19.11 8.10 -0.31
C LYS A 35 19.33 9.60 -0.07
N SER A 36 18.59 10.15 0.88
CA SER A 36 18.57 11.57 1.17
C SER A 36 18.25 11.84 2.64
N LYS A 37 18.39 13.10 3.06
CA LYS A 37 18.03 13.53 4.42
C LYS A 37 16.54 13.43 4.71
N TRP A 38 15.71 13.27 3.68
CA TRP A 38 14.26 13.20 3.79
C TRP A 38 13.81 12.11 4.76
N LEU A 39 14.35 10.89 4.64
CA LEU A 39 13.93 9.77 5.51
C LEU A 39 14.23 10.06 6.99
N VAL A 40 15.44 10.55 7.28
CA VAL A 40 15.85 10.89 8.65
C VAL A 40 14.96 12.00 9.21
N GLN A 41 14.65 13.02 8.41
CA GLN A 41 13.76 14.11 8.83
C GLN A 41 12.34 13.61 9.07
N THR A 42 11.84 12.72 8.23
CA THR A 42 10.51 12.11 8.36
C THR A 42 10.39 11.30 9.65
N LEU A 43 11.38 10.47 9.97
CA LEU A 43 11.38 9.63 11.18
C LEU A 43 11.43 10.43 12.49
N LEU A 44 11.69 11.74 12.45
CA LEU A 44 11.60 12.60 13.64
C LEU A 44 10.15 13.00 13.97
N TYR A 45 9.25 12.92 12.99
CA TYR A 45 7.84 13.36 13.14
C TYR A 45 6.83 12.22 13.03
N TRP A 46 7.24 11.10 12.44
CA TRP A 46 6.39 9.94 12.17
C TRP A 46 6.96 8.71 12.84
N ASP A 47 6.08 7.87 13.39
CA ASP A 47 6.47 6.63 14.06
C ASP A 47 6.86 5.55 13.04
N GLU A 48 6.21 5.55 11.87
CA GLU A 48 6.48 4.61 10.80
C GLU A 48 6.44 5.27 9.42
N VAL A 49 7.30 4.79 8.53
CA VAL A 49 7.26 5.11 7.10
C VAL A 49 6.93 3.82 6.34
N ALA A 50 5.93 3.91 5.47
CA ALA A 50 5.51 2.83 4.60
C ALA A 50 5.69 3.23 3.13
N SER A 51 5.83 2.25 2.25
CA SER A 51 5.81 2.45 0.79
C SER A 51 4.95 1.39 0.13
N ILE A 52 4.22 1.77 -0.93
CA ILE A 52 3.53 0.80 -1.77
C ILE A 52 4.57 0.11 -2.63
N VAL A 53 4.82 -1.17 -2.35
CA VAL A 53 5.75 -2.00 -3.12
C VAL A 53 4.94 -3.00 -3.93
N PRO A 54 5.14 -3.06 -5.27
CA PRO A 54 4.45 -4.05 -6.09
C PRO A 54 4.79 -5.49 -5.68
N PHE A 55 3.77 -6.35 -5.70
CA PHE A 55 3.87 -7.74 -5.22
C PHE A 55 4.99 -8.55 -5.91
N GLU A 56 5.33 -8.24 -7.17
CA GLU A 56 6.38 -8.93 -7.90
C GLU A 56 7.75 -8.87 -7.20
N PHE A 57 8.00 -7.83 -6.41
CA PHE A 57 9.24 -7.67 -5.65
C PHE A 57 9.30 -8.58 -4.42
N THR A 58 8.19 -9.12 -3.94
CA THR A 58 8.17 -10.12 -2.87
C THR A 58 8.90 -11.40 -3.30
N SER A 59 8.74 -11.80 -4.56
CA SER A 59 9.41 -12.99 -5.13
C SER A 59 10.83 -12.71 -5.65
N ARG A 60 11.14 -11.43 -5.93
CA ARG A 60 12.40 -10.97 -6.51
C ARG A 60 12.86 -9.67 -5.85
N PRO A 61 13.20 -9.71 -4.55
CA PRO A 61 13.57 -8.51 -3.78
C PRO A 61 14.86 -7.86 -4.29
N ASP A 62 15.70 -8.63 -4.99
CA ASP A 62 16.93 -8.19 -5.64
C ASP A 62 16.69 -7.14 -6.74
N ARG A 63 15.46 -7.04 -7.27
CA ARG A 63 15.08 -6.04 -8.28
C ARG A 63 14.79 -4.66 -7.68
N LEU A 64 14.60 -4.55 -6.37
CA LEU A 64 14.49 -3.26 -5.70
C LEU A 64 15.85 -2.55 -5.71
N ASP A 65 15.82 -1.22 -5.63
CA ASP A 65 17.06 -0.48 -5.43
C ASP A 65 17.76 -0.95 -4.13
N LYS A 66 19.10 -1.05 -4.15
CA LYS A 66 19.87 -1.56 -3.00
C LYS A 66 19.62 -0.75 -1.72
N HIS A 67 19.40 0.55 -1.83
CA HIS A 67 19.05 1.39 -0.69
C HIS A 67 17.70 0.96 -0.10
N MET A 68 16.69 0.78 -0.94
CA MET A 68 15.35 0.35 -0.52
C MET A 68 15.38 -1.04 0.13
N GLN A 69 16.17 -1.98 -0.41
CA GLN A 69 16.37 -3.30 0.21
C GLN A 69 16.90 -3.17 1.64
N ILE A 70 17.90 -2.31 1.87
CA ILE A 70 18.44 -2.06 3.21
C ILE A 70 17.35 -1.48 4.12
N LEU A 71 16.59 -0.49 3.66
CA LEU A 71 15.54 0.13 4.47
C LEU A 71 14.46 -0.87 4.92
N ILE A 72 14.06 -1.79 4.04
CA ILE A 72 13.09 -2.84 4.36
C ILE A 72 13.70 -3.85 5.34
N ASN A 73 14.92 -4.33 5.07
CA ASN A 73 15.59 -5.34 5.90
C ASN A 73 15.87 -4.84 7.32
N GLU A 74 16.20 -3.56 7.46
CA GLU A 74 16.41 -2.89 8.75
C GLU A 74 15.10 -2.39 9.38
N GLN A 75 13.94 -2.71 8.80
CA GLN A 75 12.61 -2.33 9.29
C GLN A 75 12.39 -0.80 9.41
N LEU A 76 13.16 -0.01 8.65
CA LEU A 76 13.00 1.44 8.56
C LEU A 76 11.85 1.84 7.63
N VAL A 77 11.45 0.93 6.74
CA VAL A 77 10.31 1.10 5.84
C VAL A 77 9.46 -0.16 5.81
N THR A 78 8.16 0.00 6.01
CA THR A 78 7.17 -1.07 5.89
C THR A 78 6.64 -1.15 4.46
N GLN A 79 6.54 -2.36 3.92
CA GLN A 79 5.92 -2.60 2.62
C GLN A 79 4.41 -2.72 2.80
N ILE A 80 3.66 -2.02 1.95
CA ILE A 80 2.20 -2.07 1.91
C ILE A 80 1.76 -2.60 0.56
N PHE A 81 0.87 -3.59 0.60
CA PHE A 81 0.27 -4.22 -0.57
C PHE A 81 -1.21 -3.82 -0.62
N PRO A 82 -1.64 -3.01 -1.59
CA PRO A 82 -3.03 -2.54 -1.67
C PRO A 82 -4.05 -3.69 -1.71
N GLU A 83 -3.67 -4.82 -2.31
CA GLU A 83 -4.50 -6.03 -2.40
C GLU A 83 -4.93 -6.58 -1.04
N ASP A 84 -4.12 -6.40 0.01
CA ASP A 84 -4.44 -6.87 1.36
C ASP A 84 -5.71 -6.17 1.91
N TYR A 85 -5.96 -4.93 1.47
CA TYR A 85 -7.08 -4.09 1.91
C TYR A 85 -8.32 -4.22 1.04
N VAL A 86 -8.18 -4.72 -0.20
CA VAL A 86 -9.32 -4.84 -1.13
C VAL A 86 -10.39 -5.75 -0.58
N SER A 87 -9.98 -6.85 0.07
CA SER A 87 -10.90 -7.82 0.66
C SER A 87 -11.70 -7.28 1.86
N GLU A 88 -11.22 -6.20 2.49
CA GLU A 88 -11.88 -5.56 3.63
C GLU A 88 -12.98 -4.57 3.20
N LEU A 89 -13.01 -4.20 1.92
CA LEU A 89 -13.95 -3.24 1.37
C LEU A 89 -15.24 -3.96 0.94
N PRO A 90 -16.38 -3.72 1.61
CA PRO A 90 -17.64 -4.33 1.23
C PRO A 90 -18.05 -3.87 -0.17
N ASP A 91 -18.51 -4.83 -0.98
CA ASP A 91 -18.98 -4.62 -2.35
C ASP A 91 -17.98 -3.87 -3.25
N PHE A 92 -16.67 -3.99 -2.98
CA PHE A 92 -15.62 -3.29 -3.71
C PHE A 92 -15.79 -3.44 -5.22
N THR A 93 -15.98 -4.68 -5.70
CA THR A 93 -16.13 -4.96 -7.14
C THR A 93 -17.31 -4.20 -7.74
N GLU A 94 -18.47 -4.22 -7.10
CA GLU A 94 -19.65 -3.53 -7.61
C GLU A 94 -19.48 -2.01 -7.59
N ASN A 95 -18.95 -1.49 -6.49
CA ASN A 95 -18.69 -0.06 -6.32
C ASN A 95 -17.66 0.46 -7.32
N PHE A 96 -16.60 -0.31 -7.56
CA PHE A 96 -15.56 0.01 -8.53
C PHE A 96 -16.07 -0.04 -9.97
N LEU A 97 -16.81 -1.09 -10.35
CA LEU A 97 -17.41 -1.19 -11.68
C LEU A 97 -18.37 -0.02 -11.94
N ARG A 98 -19.22 0.32 -10.96
CA ARG A 98 -20.11 1.46 -11.04
C ARG A 98 -19.36 2.78 -11.25
N TYR A 99 -18.24 2.98 -10.54
CA TYR A 99 -17.39 4.16 -10.73
C TYR A 99 -16.82 4.21 -12.15
N VAL A 100 -16.22 3.11 -12.62
CA VAL A 100 -15.64 2.99 -13.97
C VAL A 100 -16.68 3.26 -15.07
N ASP A 101 -17.90 2.74 -14.91
CA ASP A 101 -18.99 2.93 -15.88
C ASP A 101 -19.57 4.35 -15.87
N SER A 102 -19.49 5.04 -14.73
CA SER A 102 -19.98 6.41 -14.56
C SER A 102 -19.00 7.47 -15.05
N ASP A 103 -17.70 7.16 -15.10
CA ASP A 103 -16.66 8.09 -15.53
C ASP A 103 -16.56 8.13 -17.07
N PRO A 104 -16.91 9.26 -17.73
CA PRO A 104 -16.92 9.37 -19.18
C PRO A 104 -15.52 9.26 -19.80
N ILE A 105 -14.46 9.62 -19.07
CA ILE A 105 -13.07 9.53 -19.54
C ILE A 105 -12.64 8.06 -19.56
N ILE A 106 -12.95 7.32 -18.49
CA ILE A 106 -12.59 5.90 -18.39
C ILE A 106 -13.41 5.07 -19.38
N LYS A 107 -14.71 5.32 -19.47
CA LYS A 107 -15.62 4.64 -20.40
C LYS A 107 -15.17 4.77 -21.86
N ASN A 108 -14.75 5.96 -22.27
CA ASN A 108 -14.25 6.22 -23.62
C ASN A 108 -12.93 5.48 -23.95
N ARG A 109 -12.07 5.20 -22.96
CA ARG A 109 -10.85 4.41 -23.21
C ARG A 109 -11.16 2.93 -23.40
N SER A 110 -12.14 2.40 -22.67
CA SER A 110 -12.54 0.99 -22.78
C SER A 110 -13.15 0.64 -24.15
N SER A 111 -13.88 1.58 -24.77
CA SER A 111 -14.44 1.40 -26.11
C SER A 111 -13.38 1.46 -27.20
N LEU A 112 -12.31 2.25 -27.01
CA LEU A 112 -11.16 2.29 -27.93
C LEU A 112 -10.37 0.97 -27.94
N VAL A 113 -10.22 0.32 -26.78
CA VAL A 113 -9.55 -1.01 -26.72
C VAL A 113 -10.37 -2.08 -27.42
N LYS A 114 -11.70 -2.08 -27.26
CA LYS A 114 -12.61 -3.01 -27.97
C LYS A 114 -12.60 -2.83 -29.49
N ASN A 115 -12.47 -1.59 -29.96
CA ASN A 115 -12.47 -1.28 -31.39
C ASN A 115 -11.12 -1.58 -32.09
N ASN A 116 -10.04 -1.78 -31.32
CA ASN A 116 -8.70 -2.01 -31.86
C ASN A 116 -8.28 -3.50 -31.88
N GLY A 117 -9.20 -4.44 -31.65
CA GLY A 117 -9.01 -5.85 -32.02
C GLY A 117 -7.92 -6.63 -31.25
N ILE A 118 -7.53 -6.21 -30.06
CA ILE A 118 -6.59 -6.97 -29.20
C ILE A 118 -7.37 -7.70 -28.09
N ILE A 119 -8.25 -8.60 -28.48
CA ILE A 119 -8.70 -9.76 -27.68
C ILE A 119 -9.48 -10.67 -28.65
N THR A 120 -8.87 -11.80 -29.03
CA THR A 120 -9.56 -12.99 -29.54
C THR A 120 -9.62 -13.99 -28.41
#